data_AF-A0A060CNW9-F1
#
_entry.id   AF-A0A060CNW9-F1
#
_cell.length_a   1.000
_cell.length_b   1.000
_cell.length_c   1.000
_cell.angle_alpha   90.00
_cell.angle_beta   90.00
_cell.angle_gamma   90.00
#
_symmetry.space_group_name_H-M   'P 1'
#
loop_
_entity.id
_entity.type
_entity.pdbx_description
1 polymer ?
#
loop_
_entity_poly.entity_id
_entity_poly.type
_entity_poly.pdbx_seq_one_letter_code
_entity_poly.pdbx_strand_id
1 'polypeptide(L)'
;SRAVHVRDIEADCYILTDGDDTYPPDAAASMAELVLSGQADMVIGDRLSSTYFQQNKRLFHNSGNVLVCRFINMFWGKIKIRDVMTGYRALSPVFVKSFPVLSKGFEIETEMTIHALDKNLLIQNVPVQYRDRPAGSMSKLHTFRDGMKVLLTIFRLYKDYRPMRFFLWVTAVLTA
;
A
#
# COMPACT_ATOMS: atom_id res chain seq x y z
N SER A 1 4.49 16.13 3.81
CA SER A 1 3.73 16.63 2.64
C SER A 1 4.14 15.88 1.35
N ARG A 2 4.15 14.54 1.37
CA ARG A 2 4.74 13.69 0.30
C ARG A 2 4.04 13.76 -1.07
N ALA A 3 2.77 14.12 -1.14
CA ALA A 3 1.98 13.97 -2.37
C ALA A 3 1.55 15.30 -3.02
N VAL A 4 1.97 16.45 -2.49
CA VAL A 4 1.61 17.76 -3.06
C VAL A 4 2.47 18.12 -4.27
N HIS A 5 3.75 17.71 -4.31
CA HIS A 5 4.68 18.11 -5.39
C HIS A 5 4.63 17.23 -6.65
N VAL A 6 3.98 16.06 -6.60
CA VAL A 6 4.03 15.09 -7.71
C VAL A 6 3.12 15.51 -8.88
N ARG A 7 2.08 16.32 -8.62
CA ARG A 7 1.12 16.75 -9.64
C ARG A 7 1.63 17.86 -10.56
N ASP A 8 2.61 18.63 -10.10
CA ASP A 8 3.18 19.75 -10.87
C ASP A 8 4.33 19.29 -11.78
N ILE A 9 4.72 18.02 -11.69
CA ILE A 9 5.79 17.42 -12.49
C ILE A 9 5.14 16.61 -13.60
N GLU A 10 5.51 16.87 -14.85
CA GLU A 10 5.17 16.01 -15.99
C GLU A 10 6.25 14.94 -16.15
N ALA A 11 5.87 13.69 -15.92
CA ALA A 11 6.73 12.52 -16.12
C ALA A 11 5.90 11.36 -16.64
N ASP A 12 6.50 10.45 -17.41
CA ASP A 12 5.84 9.24 -17.91
C ASP A 12 5.78 8.12 -16.86
N CYS A 13 6.61 8.21 -15.80
CA CYS A 13 6.63 7.31 -14.67
C CYS A 13 7.07 8.05 -13.41
N TYR A 14 6.39 7.78 -12.29
CA TYR A 14 6.72 8.36 -10.99
C TYR A 14 7.16 7.26 -10.03
N ILE A 15 8.36 7.37 -9.47
CA ILE A 15 8.86 6.46 -8.44
C ILE A 15 8.71 7.10 -7.07
N LEU A 16 7.95 6.44 -6.20
CA LEU A 16 7.84 6.75 -4.79
C LEU A 16 8.79 5.82 -4.02
N THR A 17 9.58 6.39 -3.12
CA THR A 17 10.49 5.66 -2.23
C THR A 17 10.57 6.34 -0.86
N ASP A 18 10.83 5.56 0.19
CA ASP A 18 11.16 6.14 1.50
C ASP A 18 12.61 6.61 1.50
N GLY A 19 12.86 7.80 2.07
CA GLY A 19 14.18 8.43 2.10
C GLY A 19 15.18 7.79 3.09
N ASP A 20 15.05 6.50 3.40
CA ASP A 20 15.90 5.78 4.35
C ASP A 20 16.86 4.77 3.70
N ASP A 21 17.07 4.88 2.38
CA ASP A 21 18.04 4.10 1.57
C ASP A 21 17.90 2.58 1.68
N THR A 22 16.69 2.11 2.03
CA THR A 22 16.41 0.69 2.25
C THR A 22 16.05 -0.08 0.98
N TYR A 23 15.77 0.61 -0.13
CA TYR A 23 15.33 0.02 -1.40
C TYR A 23 16.44 0.00 -2.45
N PRO A 24 16.69 -1.13 -3.12
CA PRO A 24 17.70 -1.24 -4.16
C PRO A 24 17.29 -0.43 -5.40
N PRO A 25 18.21 0.39 -5.97
CA PRO A 25 17.97 1.13 -7.21
C PRO A 25 17.55 0.25 -8.39
N ASP A 26 18.07 -0.98 -8.46
CA ASP A 26 17.79 -1.93 -9.55
C ASP A 26 16.30 -2.29 -9.64
N ALA A 27 15.60 -2.30 -8.50
CA ALA A 27 14.16 -2.55 -8.48
C ALA A 27 13.36 -1.36 -9.04
N ALA A 28 13.87 -0.13 -9.00
CA ALA A 28 13.17 1.03 -9.56
C ALA A 28 13.06 0.90 -11.08
N ALA A 29 14.14 0.44 -11.74
CA ALA A 29 14.18 0.29 -13.19
C ALA A 29 13.14 -0.73 -13.69
N SER A 30 13.11 -1.92 -13.08
CA SER A 30 12.13 -2.95 -13.42
C SER A 30 10.68 -2.54 -13.12
N MET A 31 10.45 -1.82 -12.02
CA MET A 31 9.12 -1.27 -11.71
C MET A 31 8.72 -0.18 -12.70
N ALA A 32 9.65 0.69 -13.11
CA ALA A 32 9.40 1.73 -14.10
C ALA A 32 9.07 1.13 -15.48
N GLU A 33 9.78 0.08 -15.90
CA GLU A 33 9.54 -0.59 -17.18
C GLU A 33 8.11 -1.12 -17.30
N LEU A 34 7.55 -1.70 -16.22
CA LEU A 34 6.15 -2.15 -16.20
C LEU A 34 5.15 -1.00 -16.39
N VAL A 35 5.46 0.19 -15.87
CA VAL A 35 4.63 1.38 -16.07
C VAL A 35 4.78 1.92 -17.49
N LEU A 36 6.02 2.10 -17.96
CA LEU A 36 6.34 2.66 -19.27
C LEU A 36 5.83 1.78 -20.43
N SER A 37 5.79 0.46 -20.23
CA SER A 37 5.23 -0.49 -21.19
C SER A 37 3.71 -0.63 -21.12
N GLY A 38 3.03 0.11 -20.24
CA GLY A 38 1.57 0.05 -20.07
C GLY A 38 1.05 -1.24 -19.42
N GLN A 39 1.94 -2.02 -18.79
CA GLN A 39 1.59 -3.28 -18.12
C GLN A 39 1.09 -3.05 -16.67
N ALA A 40 1.31 -1.85 -16.11
CA ALA A 40 0.83 -1.46 -14.80
C ALA A 40 0.57 0.05 -14.71
N ASP A 41 -0.51 0.43 -14.04
CA ASP A 41 -0.74 1.80 -13.57
C ASP A 41 -0.11 2.06 -12.22
N MET A 42 0.06 0.99 -11.43
CA MET A 42 0.75 1.01 -10.15
C MET A 42 1.53 -0.28 -9.94
N VAL A 43 2.81 -0.16 -9.63
CA VAL A 43 3.66 -1.28 -9.22
C VAL A 43 3.95 -1.16 -7.73
N ILE A 44 3.77 -2.25 -7.01
CA ILE A 44 4.02 -2.38 -5.58
C ILE A 44 5.33 -3.15 -5.38
N GLY A 45 6.30 -2.52 -4.72
CA GLY A 45 7.54 -3.18 -4.29
C GLY A 45 7.27 -4.12 -3.12
N ASP A 46 7.16 -5.41 -3.41
CA ASP A 46 6.82 -6.45 -2.45
C ASP A 46 8.08 -6.92 -1.69
N ARG A 47 8.20 -6.45 -0.44
CA ARG A 47 9.29 -6.86 0.46
C ARG A 47 9.05 -8.27 1.04
N LEU A 48 7.80 -8.70 1.12
CA LEU A 48 7.36 -9.89 1.86
C LEU A 48 7.51 -11.19 1.06
N SER A 49 7.52 -11.12 -0.27
CA SER A 49 7.78 -12.29 -1.13
C SER A 49 9.27 -12.60 -1.32
N SER A 50 10.18 -11.76 -0.82
CA SER A 50 11.61 -12.05 -0.85
C SER A 50 12.02 -13.01 0.28
N THR A 51 13.23 -13.60 0.20
CA THR A 51 13.82 -14.51 1.20
C THR A 51 13.86 -13.94 2.64
N TYR A 52 13.52 -12.66 2.79
CA TYR A 52 13.32 -11.91 4.03
C TYR A 52 12.26 -12.51 4.97
N PHE A 53 11.23 -13.20 4.44
CA PHE A 53 10.24 -13.89 5.29
C PHE A 53 10.90 -14.96 6.17
N GLN A 54 12.03 -15.55 5.74
CA GLN A 54 12.77 -16.54 6.52
C GLN A 54 13.80 -15.93 7.48
N GLN A 55 14.32 -14.74 7.21
CA GLN A 55 15.44 -14.18 7.99
C GLN A 55 15.00 -13.16 9.05
N ASN A 56 13.84 -12.50 8.93
CA ASN A 56 13.45 -11.48 9.89
C ASN A 56 12.41 -11.96 10.92
N LYS A 57 12.86 -12.14 12.17
CA LYS A 57 12.04 -12.40 13.38
C LYS A 57 11.21 -11.16 13.78
N ARG A 58 10.32 -10.66 12.91
CA ARG A 58 9.39 -9.55 13.20
C ARG A 58 7.93 -9.94 12.89
N LEU A 59 7.53 -11.15 13.30
CA LEU A 59 6.17 -11.71 13.19
C LEU A 59 5.05 -10.75 13.64
N PHE A 60 5.34 -9.78 14.54
CA PHE A 60 4.34 -8.86 15.09
C PHE A 60 4.19 -7.51 14.37
N HIS A 61 5.13 -7.08 13.50
CA HIS A 61 4.89 -5.89 12.64
C HIS A 61 4.12 -6.25 11.36
N ASN A 62 4.20 -7.50 10.93
CA ASN A 62 3.54 -7.95 9.70
C ASN A 62 2.07 -8.29 9.91
N SER A 63 1.59 -8.48 11.15
CA SER A 63 0.20 -8.87 11.43
C SER A 63 -0.81 -7.84 10.94
N GLY A 64 -0.52 -6.55 11.12
CA GLY A 64 -1.35 -5.45 10.61
C GLY A 64 -1.40 -5.42 9.09
N ASN A 65 -0.23 -5.48 8.42
CA ASN A 65 -0.16 -5.50 6.95
C ASN A 65 -0.84 -6.76 6.38
N VAL A 66 -0.63 -7.94 6.98
CA VAL A 66 -1.29 -9.20 6.60
C VAL A 66 -2.80 -9.09 6.76
N LEU A 67 -3.29 -8.49 7.85
CA LEU A 67 -4.71 -8.28 8.08
C LEU A 67 -5.32 -7.33 7.03
N VAL A 68 -4.65 -6.21 6.75
CA VAL A 68 -5.07 -5.24 5.72
C VAL A 68 -5.06 -5.87 4.33
N CYS A 69 -3.98 -6.56 3.95
CA CYS A 69 -3.89 -7.33 2.71
C CYS A 69 -5.03 -8.35 2.61
N ARG A 70 -5.32 -9.09 3.69
CA ARG A 70 -6.40 -10.08 3.73
C ARG A 70 -7.78 -9.43 3.54
N PHE A 71 -8.05 -8.30 4.19
CA PHE A 71 -9.30 -7.57 4.02
C PHE A 71 -9.45 -7.02 2.61
N ILE A 72 -8.41 -6.36 2.07
CA ILE A 72 -8.42 -5.83 0.70
C ILE A 72 -8.65 -6.97 -0.29
N ASN A 73 -7.91 -8.07 -0.17
CA ASN A 73 -8.06 -9.24 -1.04
C ASN A 73 -9.42 -9.94 -0.86
N MET A 74 -10.07 -9.86 0.31
CA MET A 74 -11.41 -10.40 0.53
C MET A 74 -12.48 -9.56 -0.20
N PHE A 75 -12.37 -8.23 -0.15
CA PHE A 75 -13.37 -7.32 -0.72
C PHE A 75 -13.16 -7.02 -2.22
N TRP A 76 -11.91 -7.01 -2.69
CA TRP A 76 -11.52 -6.69 -4.06
C TRP A 76 -10.85 -7.86 -4.80
N GLY A 77 -11.11 -9.11 -4.39
CA GLY A 77 -10.38 -10.37 -4.69
C GLY A 77 -10.01 -10.78 -6.12
N LYS A 78 -10.01 -9.87 -7.09
CA LYS A 78 -9.41 -9.99 -8.41
C LYS A 78 -7.88 -9.83 -8.40
N ILE A 79 -7.31 -9.07 -7.46
CA ILE A 79 -5.86 -8.78 -7.41
C ILE A 79 -5.31 -9.22 -6.05
N LYS A 80 -4.25 -10.04 -6.05
CA LYS A 80 -3.55 -10.47 -4.83
C LYS A 80 -2.51 -9.42 -4.44
N ILE A 81 -2.90 -8.49 -3.58
CA ILE A 81 -1.94 -7.54 -3.00
C ILE A 81 -1.14 -8.24 -1.92
N ARG A 82 0.19 -8.13 -2.00
CA ARG A 82 1.12 -8.81 -1.09
C ARG A 82 1.71 -7.90 -0.02
N ASP A 83 2.02 -6.65 -0.35
CA ASP A 83 2.52 -5.65 0.60
C ASP A 83 1.82 -4.29 0.39
N VAL A 84 0.79 -3.97 1.18
CA VAL A 84 0.03 -2.72 1.04
C VAL A 84 0.79 -1.54 1.66
N MET A 85 1.57 -1.78 2.71
CA MET A 85 2.25 -0.75 3.49
C MET A 85 3.68 -0.45 2.99
N THR A 86 4.02 -0.85 1.77
CA THR A 86 5.29 -0.48 1.15
C THR A 86 5.23 0.96 0.61
N GLY A 87 6.25 1.74 0.97
CA GLY A 87 6.49 3.07 0.42
C GLY A 87 7.15 3.04 -0.96
N TYR A 88 7.57 1.86 -1.44
CA TYR A 88 8.23 1.71 -2.73
C TYR A 88 7.26 1.34 -3.83
N ARG A 89 6.97 2.31 -4.70
CA ARG A 89 5.92 2.21 -5.72
C ARG A 89 6.32 2.91 -7.01
N ALA A 90 5.93 2.35 -8.15
CA ALA A 90 5.97 3.04 -9.43
C ALA A 90 4.54 3.36 -9.88
N LEU A 91 4.29 4.56 -10.36
CA LEU A 91 2.95 5.05 -10.69
C LEU A 91 2.92 5.62 -12.11
N SER A 92 1.84 5.34 -12.83
CA SER A 92 1.57 5.96 -14.13
C SER A 92 1.07 7.40 -13.96
N PRO A 93 1.16 8.24 -15.01
CA PRO A 93 0.64 9.60 -14.97
C PRO A 93 -0.88 9.61 -14.79
N VAL A 94 -1.57 8.60 -15.32
CA VAL A 94 -3.01 8.37 -15.14
C VAL A 94 -3.34 8.14 -13.67
N PHE A 95 -2.53 7.33 -12.97
CA PHE A 95 -2.69 7.13 -11.53
C PHE A 95 -2.52 8.45 -10.76
N VAL A 96 -1.40 9.15 -10.96
CA VAL A 96 -1.07 10.38 -10.21
C VAL A 96 -2.11 11.48 -10.41
N LYS A 97 -2.60 11.66 -11.64
CA LYS A 97 -3.62 12.67 -11.96
C LYS A 97 -5.00 12.33 -11.40
N SER A 98 -5.31 11.04 -11.23
CA SER A 98 -6.61 10.60 -10.71
C SER A 98 -6.67 10.45 -9.19
N PHE A 99 -5.54 10.26 -8.51
CA PHE A 99 -5.49 9.95 -7.08
C PHE A 99 -5.67 11.19 -6.20
N PRO A 100 -6.78 11.33 -5.45
CA PRO A 100 -6.95 12.42 -4.50
C PRO A 100 -6.12 12.14 -3.24
N VAL A 101 -5.19 13.04 -2.91
CA VAL A 101 -4.41 12.94 -1.69
C VAL A 101 -5.29 13.37 -0.51
N LEU A 102 -5.85 12.40 0.21
CA LEU A 102 -6.75 12.66 1.34
C LEU A 102 -6.04 12.46 2.69
N SER A 103 -5.16 11.46 2.78
CA SER A 103 -4.41 11.15 4.01
C SER A 103 -3.10 11.92 4.18
N LYS A 104 -2.76 12.21 5.45
CA LYS A 104 -1.55 12.96 5.85
C LYS A 104 -0.43 12.08 6.45
N GLY A 105 -0.64 10.77 6.62
CA GLY A 105 0.29 9.85 7.28
C GLY A 105 0.51 8.52 6.55
N PHE A 106 0.84 7.45 7.30
CA PHE A 106 1.06 6.06 6.82
C PHE A 106 -0.17 5.39 6.17
N GLU A 107 -1.27 6.14 6.03
CA GLU A 107 -2.50 5.68 5.42
C GLU A 107 -2.45 5.86 3.89
N ILE A 108 -1.54 6.69 3.38
CA ILE A 108 -1.50 7.06 1.97
C ILE A 108 -1.18 5.86 1.06
N GLU A 109 -0.31 4.94 1.48
CA GLU A 109 0.03 3.74 0.73
C GLU A 109 -1.19 2.81 0.60
N THR A 110 -2.00 2.74 1.66
CA THR A 110 -3.25 1.96 1.67
C THR A 110 -4.31 2.63 0.80
N GLU A 111 -4.45 3.95 0.89
CA GLU A 111 -5.36 4.73 0.02
C GLU A 111 -5.01 4.56 -1.45
N MET A 112 -3.73 4.61 -1.82
CA MET A 112 -3.28 4.40 -3.19
C MET A 112 -3.70 3.02 -3.72
N THR A 113 -3.52 1.98 -2.91
CA THR A 113 -3.95 0.62 -3.29
C THR A 113 -5.46 0.54 -3.48
N ILE A 114 -6.24 1.09 -2.54
CA ILE A 114 -7.71 1.04 -2.64
C ILE A 114 -8.22 1.86 -3.81
N HIS A 115 -7.63 3.04 -4.07
CA HIS A 115 -7.97 3.86 -5.23
C HIS A 115 -7.71 3.12 -6.55
N ALA A 116 -6.55 2.48 -6.69
CA ALA A 116 -6.27 1.65 -7.88
C ALA A 116 -7.32 0.56 -8.07
N LEU A 117 -7.68 -0.13 -6.98
CA LEU A 117 -8.67 -1.20 -7.02
C LEU A 117 -10.09 -0.70 -7.33
N ASP A 118 -10.49 0.47 -6.79
CA ASP A 118 -11.78 1.10 -7.08
C ASP A 118 -11.88 1.53 -8.55
N LYS A 119 -10.81 2.13 -9.07
CA LYS A 119 -10.73 2.59 -10.47
C LYS A 119 -10.39 1.49 -11.47
N ASN A 120 -10.23 0.24 -11.02
CA ASN A 120 -9.82 -0.91 -11.84
C ASN A 120 -8.52 -0.65 -12.62
N LEU A 121 -7.59 0.08 -12.00
CA LEU A 121 -6.25 0.32 -12.54
C LEU A 121 -5.41 -0.96 -12.46
N LEU A 122 -4.45 -1.11 -13.39
CA LEU A 122 -3.59 -2.28 -13.45
C LEU A 122 -2.55 -2.24 -12.33
N ILE A 123 -2.55 -3.27 -11.47
CA ILE A 123 -1.61 -3.39 -10.34
C ILE A 123 -0.70 -4.58 -10.53
N GLN A 124 0.62 -4.36 -10.42
CA GLN A 124 1.62 -5.44 -10.39
C GLN A 124 2.41 -5.43 -9.07
N ASN A 125 2.88 -6.60 -8.65
CA ASN A 125 3.78 -6.74 -7.50
C ASN A 125 5.15 -7.19 -8.00
N VAL A 126 6.20 -6.45 -7.66
CA VAL A 126 7.59 -6.81 -7.97
C VAL A 126 8.28 -7.19 -6.66
N PRO A 127 8.82 -8.41 -6.50
CA PRO A 127 9.59 -8.78 -5.33
C PRO A 127 10.83 -7.89 -5.21
N VAL A 128 11.04 -7.27 -4.05
CA VAL A 128 12.21 -6.42 -3.79
C VAL A 128 12.99 -6.95 -2.59
N GLN A 129 14.31 -7.10 -2.74
CA GLN A 129 15.19 -7.44 -1.63
C GLN A 129 15.37 -6.22 -0.73
N TYR A 130 14.70 -6.23 0.43
CA TYR A 130 14.79 -5.17 1.42
C TYR A 130 16.05 -5.36 2.29
N ARG A 131 16.89 -4.33 2.40
CA ARG A 131 18.07 -4.36 3.29
C ARG A 131 17.67 -3.95 4.71
N ASP A 132 18.21 -4.64 5.72
CA ASP A 132 17.96 -4.27 7.12
C ASP A 132 18.53 -2.88 7.43
N ARG A 133 17.76 -2.07 8.18
CA ARG A 133 18.28 -0.83 8.78
C ARG A 133 19.44 -1.15 9.73
N PRO A 134 20.45 -0.26 9.86
CA PRO A 134 21.54 -0.44 10.82
C PRO A 134 21.01 -0.75 12.23
N ALA A 135 21.67 -1.68 12.92
CA ALA A 135 21.28 -2.13 14.25
C ALA A 135 21.27 -0.95 15.24
N GLY A 136 20.10 -0.65 15.82
CA GLY A 136 19.97 0.44 16.81
C GLY A 136 18.57 1.04 16.93
N SER A 137 17.64 0.82 15.99
CA SER A 137 16.28 1.33 16.14
C SER A 137 15.41 0.36 16.96
N MET A 138 15.34 0.59 18.26
CA MET A 138 14.33 -0.01 19.13
C MET A 138 12.94 0.44 18.65
N SER A 139 12.16 -0.48 18.08
CA SER A 139 10.77 -0.21 17.72
C SER A 139 9.95 -0.09 19.01
N LYS A 140 9.66 1.15 19.42
CA LYS A 140 8.73 1.46 20.52
C LYS A 140 7.28 1.34 20.02
N LEU A 141 6.84 0.15 19.62
CA LEU A 141 5.47 -0.08 19.15
C LEU A 141 4.67 -0.89 20.18
N HIS A 142 3.52 -0.33 20.59
CA HIS A 142 2.58 -0.96 21.51
C HIS A 142 1.56 -1.73 20.67
N THR A 143 1.75 -3.05 20.56
CA THR A 143 1.00 -4.00 19.72
C THR A 143 -0.52 -3.78 19.65
N PHE A 144 -1.16 -3.43 20.76
CA PHE A 144 -2.61 -3.19 20.81
C PHE A 144 -3.03 -1.82 20.24
N ARG A 145 -2.26 -0.76 20.53
CA ARG A 145 -2.61 0.60 20.09
C ARG A 145 -2.48 0.73 18.58
N ASP A 146 -1.46 0.10 18.01
CA ASP A 146 -1.22 0.17 16.57
C ASP A 146 -2.10 -0.81 15.80
N GLY A 147 -2.42 -1.98 16.37
CA GLY A 147 -3.46 -2.86 15.82
C GLY A 147 -4.83 -2.18 15.74
N MET A 148 -5.23 -1.44 16.78
CA MET A 148 -6.51 -0.70 16.79
C MET A 148 -6.52 0.45 15.78
N LYS A 149 -5.41 1.18 15.61
CA LYS A 149 -5.30 2.19 14.54
C LYS A 149 -5.49 1.56 13.17
N VAL A 150 -4.82 0.43 12.89
CA VAL A 150 -4.96 -0.28 11.61
C VAL A 150 -6.41 -0.70 11.36
N LEU A 151 -7.09 -1.27 12.36
CA LEU A 151 -8.51 -1.63 12.25
C LEU A 151 -9.40 -0.41 11.97
N LEU A 152 -9.15 0.71 12.66
CA LEU A 152 -9.88 1.96 12.42
C LEU A 152 -9.62 2.51 11.01
N THR A 153 -8.39 2.44 10.50
CA THR A 153 -8.04 2.82 9.13
C THR A 153 -8.79 1.92 8.13
N ILE A 154 -8.81 0.60 8.32
CA ILE A 154 -9.59 -0.33 7.46
C ILE A 154 -11.08 0.02 7.47
N PHE A 155 -11.64 0.25 8.66
CA PHE A 155 -13.06 0.59 8.82
C PHE A 155 -13.41 1.91 8.12
N ARG A 156 -12.57 2.93 8.31
CA ARG A 156 -12.72 4.24 7.66
C ARG A 156 -12.68 4.10 6.13
N LEU A 157 -11.68 3.40 5.60
CA LEU A 157 -11.52 3.18 4.17
C LEU A 157 -12.68 2.39 3.57
N TYR A 158 -13.18 1.36 4.27
CA TYR A 158 -14.35 0.60 3.82
C TYR A 158 -15.61 1.46 3.77
N LYS A 159 -15.84 2.30 4.79
CA LYS A 159 -16.93 3.29 4.81
C LYS A 159 -16.82 4.28 3.64
N ASP A 160 -15.62 4.79 3.37
CA ASP A 160 -15.40 5.84 2.38
C ASP A 160 -15.54 5.33 0.93
N TYR A 161 -15.06 4.11 0.63
CA TYR A 161 -15.10 3.56 -0.73
C TYR A 161 -16.33 2.67 -1.01
N ARG A 162 -16.96 2.07 0.00
CA ARG A 162 -18.16 1.22 -0.16
C ARG A 162 -19.30 1.63 0.79
N PRO A 163 -19.73 2.91 0.80
CA PRO A 163 -20.69 3.43 1.78
C PRO A 163 -22.00 2.66 1.77
N MET A 164 -22.57 2.37 0.59
CA MET A 164 -23.84 1.65 0.49
C MET A 164 -23.80 0.25 1.11
N ARG A 165 -22.74 -0.53 0.88
CA ARG A 165 -22.61 -1.88 1.46
C ARG A 165 -22.34 -1.83 2.95
N PHE A 166 -21.58 -0.83 3.39
CA PHE A 166 -21.32 -0.59 4.80
C PHE A 166 -22.60 -0.28 5.56
N PHE A 167 -23.35 0.73 5.12
CA PHE A 167 -24.60 1.11 5.79
C PHE A 167 -25.67 0.03 5.69
N LEU A 168 -25.76 -0.71 4.57
CA LEU A 168 -26.67 -1.85 4.44
C LEU A 168 -26.38 -2.96 5.47
N TRP A 169 -25.10 -3.28 5.69
CA TRP A 169 -24.71 -4.29 6.68
C TRP A 169 -24.97 -3.80 8.11
N VAL A 170 -24.66 -2.54 8.41
CA VAL A 170 -24.94 -1.93 9.73
C VAL A 170 -26.44 -1.92 10.00
N THR A 171 -27.28 -1.54 9.02
CA THR A 171 -28.74 -1.59 9.19
C THR A 171 -29.20 -3.02 9.46
N ALA A 172 -28.69 -4.01 8.72
CA ALA A 172 -29.09 -5.41 8.91
C ALA A 172 -28.77 -5.94 10.31
N VAL A 173 -27.61 -5.55 10.89
CA VAL A 173 -27.21 -5.93 12.25
C VAL A 173 -28.04 -5.21 13.31
N LEU A 174 -28.41 -3.93 13.10
CA LEU A 174 -29.21 -3.17 14.05
C LEU A 174 -30.70 -3.56 14.05
N THR A 175 -31.20 -4.11 12.94
CA THR A 175 -32.58 -4.59 12.81
C THR A 175 -32.77 -6.06 13.19
N ALA A 176 -31.68 -6.77 13.48
CA ALA A 176 -31.67 -8.17 13.94
C ALA A 176 -31.64 -8.23 15.47
#